data_AF-A0A1Q2C3K6-F1
#
_entry.id   AF-A0A1Q2C3K6-F1
#
_cell.length_a   1.000
_cell.length_b   1.000
_cell.length_c   1.000
_cell.angle_alpha   90.00
_cell.angle_beta   90.00
_cell.angle_gamma   90.00
#
_symmetry.space_group_name_H-M   'P 1'
#
loop_
_entity.id
_entity.type
_entity.pdbx_description
1 polymer ?
#
loop_
_entity_poly.entity_id
_entity_poly.type
_entity_poly.pdbx_seq_one_letter_code
_entity_poly.pdbx_strand_id
1 'polypeptide(L)'
;MLGIFGIEIKLGWKTKEMDQKITDNFANIEVGEYERACELVEKTIYGEIKLELFEERTVRNFRDKLAEEAKGLAWKEKLKLRYQFQKYCM
;
A
#
# COMPACT_ATOMS: atom_id res chain seq x y z
N MET A 1 -4.90 -5.67 -1.79
CA MET A 1 -5.89 -4.60 -1.53
C MET A 1 -5.95 -3.60 -2.67
N LEU A 2 -4.79 -3.09 -3.10
CA LEU A 2 -4.71 -2.04 -4.13
C LEU A 2 -4.93 -2.53 -5.58
N GLY A 3 -4.70 -3.81 -5.87
CA GLY A 3 -4.97 -4.39 -7.20
C GLY A 3 -6.43 -4.33 -7.67
N ILE A 4 -7.40 -4.14 -6.77
CA ILE A 4 -8.82 -3.97 -7.15
C ILE A 4 -9.09 -2.60 -7.74
N PHE A 5 -8.31 -1.60 -7.34
CA PHE A 5 -8.33 -0.26 -7.92
C PHE A 5 -7.48 -0.18 -9.19
N GLY A 6 -7.01 -1.33 -9.73
CA GLY A 6 -6.10 -1.37 -10.88
C GLY A 6 -4.68 -0.91 -10.54
N ILE A 7 -4.33 -0.84 -9.25
CA ILE A 7 -3.01 -0.41 -8.80
C ILE A 7 -2.16 -1.67 -8.56
N GLU A 8 -1.35 -2.01 -9.56
CA GLU A 8 -0.30 -3.03 -9.42
C GLU A 8 0.88 -2.46 -8.64
N ILE A 9 0.98 -2.80 -7.36
CA ILE A 9 2.16 -2.49 -6.56
C ILE A 9 3.25 -3.51 -6.88
N LYS A 10 4.33 -3.03 -7.49
CA LYS A 10 5.60 -3.73 -7.56
C LYS A 10 6.67 -2.81 -6.97
N LEU A 11 7.45 -3.35 -6.03
CA LEU A 11 8.61 -2.65 -5.47
C LEU A 11 9.55 -2.27 -6.62
N GLY A 12 10.07 -1.04 -6.59
CA GLY A 12 10.96 -0.49 -7.61
C GLY A 12 10.34 -0.16 -8.97
N TRP A 13 9.03 -0.36 -9.18
CA TRP A 13 8.39 -0.11 -10.48
C TRP A 13 7.43 1.08 -10.44
N LYS A 14 7.75 2.14 -11.19
CA LYS A 14 6.89 3.31 -11.40
C LYS A 14 6.29 3.88 -10.10
N THR A 15 7.09 3.92 -9.03
CA THR A 15 6.66 4.33 -7.68
C THR A 15 5.96 5.68 -7.65
N LYS A 16 6.48 6.68 -8.38
CA LYS A 16 5.88 8.02 -8.49
C LYS A 16 4.54 8.05 -9.22
N GLU A 17 4.41 7.30 -10.32
CA GLU A 17 3.13 7.21 -11.04
C GLU A 17 2.07 6.50 -10.19
N MET A 18 2.48 5.50 -9.39
CA MET A 18 1.56 4.79 -8.50
C MET A 18 1.22 5.59 -7.25
N ASP A 19 2.15 6.35 -6.70
CA ASP A 19 1.91 7.29 -5.60
C ASP A 19 0.82 8.31 -5.98
N GLN A 20 0.91 8.88 -7.17
CA GLN A 20 -0.12 9.77 -7.69
C GLN A 20 -1.47 9.07 -7.81
N LYS A 21 -1.52 7.86 -8.41
CA LYS A 21 -2.77 7.10 -8.53
C LYS A 21 -3.37 6.72 -7.19
N ILE A 22 -2.55 6.46 -6.17
CA ILE A 22 -3.02 6.16 -4.81
C ILE A 22 -3.62 7.42 -4.21
N THR A 23 -2.92 8.55 -4.29
CA THR A 23 -3.42 9.86 -3.82
C THR A 23 -4.74 10.25 -4.50
N ASP A 24 -4.86 10.00 -5.82
CA ASP A 24 -6.08 10.32 -6.57
C ASP A 24 -7.29 9.45 -6.16
N ASN A 25 -7.04 8.22 -5.67
CA ASN A 25 -8.09 7.27 -5.26
C ASN A 25 -8.42 7.34 -3.76
N PHE A 26 -7.50 7.80 -2.92
CA PHE A 26 -7.62 7.77 -1.46
C PHE A 26 -7.41 9.16 -0.87
N ALA A 27 -8.46 9.73 -0.28
CA ALA A 27 -8.41 11.09 0.24
C ALA A 27 -7.52 11.23 1.49
N ASN A 28 -7.33 10.17 2.27
CA ASN A 28 -6.51 10.20 3.49
C ASN A 28 -5.00 9.95 3.25
N ILE A 29 -4.58 9.71 2.01
CA ILE A 29 -3.18 9.43 1.66
C ILE A 29 -2.58 10.66 1.00
N GLU A 30 -1.43 11.11 1.50
CA GLU A 30 -0.72 12.27 0.94
C GLU A 30 0.28 11.84 -0.14
N VAL A 31 0.57 12.76 -1.06
CA VAL A 31 1.60 12.56 -2.10
C VAL A 31 2.95 12.28 -1.45
N GLY A 32 3.60 11.20 -1.85
CA GLY A 32 4.90 10.75 -1.39
C GLY A 32 4.84 9.78 -0.20
N GLU A 33 3.67 9.55 0.42
CA GLU A 33 3.56 8.55 1.49
C GLU A 33 3.79 7.12 0.99
N TYR A 34 3.30 6.80 -0.22
CA TYR A 34 3.51 5.48 -0.81
C TYR A 34 4.96 5.32 -1.28
N GLU A 35 5.54 6.35 -1.92
CA GLU A 35 6.96 6.34 -2.32
C GLU A 35 7.86 6.07 -1.09
N ARG A 36 7.63 6.79 0.01
CA ARG A 36 8.39 6.62 1.24
C ARG A 36 8.18 5.26 1.91
N ALA A 37 6.95 4.75 1.92
CA ALA A 37 6.68 3.41 2.42
C ALA A 37 7.37 2.34 1.57
N CYS A 38 7.40 2.51 0.24
CA CYS A 38 8.14 1.63 -0.67
C CYS A 38 9.64 1.66 -0.37
N GLU A 39 10.27 2.83 -0.25
CA GLU A 39 11.70 2.94 0.09
C GLU A 39 12.05 2.23 1.40
N LEU A 40 11.22 2.37 2.44
CA LEU A 40 11.45 1.71 3.73
C LEU A 40 11.28 0.20 3.63
N VAL A 41 10.28 -0.27 2.89
CA VAL A 41 10.10 -1.71 2.63
C VAL A 41 11.27 -2.27 1.82
N GLU A 42 11.73 -1.56 0.79
CA GLU A 42 12.90 -1.94 -0.01
C GLU A 42 14.18 -1.98 0.82
N LYS A 43 14.38 -1.02 1.72
CA LYS A 43 15.49 -1.01 2.69
C LYS A 43 15.48 -2.26 3.57
N THR A 44 14.31 -2.74 3.99
CA THR A 44 14.22 -3.99 4.77
C THR A 44 14.41 -5.25 3.95
N ILE A 45 13.77 -5.34 2.77
CA ILE A 45 13.75 -6.56 1.96
C ILE A 45 15.06 -6.75 1.19
N TYR A 46 15.57 -5.67 0.58
CA TYR A 46 16.78 -5.71 -0.24
C TYR A 46 18.03 -5.33 0.54
N GLY A 47 17.91 -4.41 1.49
CA GLY A 47 19.04 -3.99 2.32
C GLY A 47 19.30 -4.90 3.53
N GLU A 48 18.32 -5.73 3.93
CA GLU A 48 18.32 -6.47 5.20
C GLU A 48 18.56 -5.56 6.43
N ILE A 49 18.28 -4.25 6.28
CA ILE A 49 18.48 -3.25 7.33
C ILE A 49 17.19 -3.18 8.15
N LYS A 50 17.34 -3.32 9.47
CA LYS A 50 16.23 -3.11 10.40
C LYS A 50 15.83 -1.64 10.41
N LEU A 51 14.54 -1.37 10.27
CA LEU A 51 13.98 -0.03 10.35
C LEU A 51 14.16 0.55 11.74
N GLU A 52 14.37 1.86 11.79
CA GLU A 52 14.28 2.59 13.04
C GLU A 52 12.83 2.73 13.50
N LEU A 53 12.63 2.97 14.81
CA LEU A 53 11.30 3.02 15.40
C LEU A 53 10.39 4.09 14.75
N PHE A 54 10.97 5.17 14.25
CA PHE A 54 10.23 6.21 13.53
C PHE A 54 9.89 5.79 12.09
N GLU A 55 10.75 5.01 11.43
CA GLU A 55 10.52 4.48 10.09
C GLU A 55 9.41 3.42 10.12
N GLU A 56 9.44 2.53 11.12
CA GLU A 56 8.37 1.54 11.35
C GLU A 56 7.02 2.22 11.59
N ARG A 57 7.00 3.33 12.35
CA ARG A 57 5.79 4.12 12.58
C ARG A 57 5.24 4.71 11.27
N THR A 58 6.10 5.19 10.38
CA THR A 58 5.68 5.72 9.08
C THR A 58 5.01 4.64 8.23
N VAL A 59 5.63 3.46 8.12
CA VAL A 59 5.07 2.32 7.37
C VAL A 59 3.75 1.87 7.99
N ARG A 60 3.68 1.82 9.32
CA ARG A 60 2.46 1.45 10.03
C ARG A 60 1.33 2.46 9.84
N ASN A 61 1.63 3.74 9.92
CA ASN A 61 0.66 4.81 9.69
C ASN A 61 0.06 4.73 8.28
N PHE A 62 0.92 4.53 7.27
CA PHE A 62 0.48 4.34 5.89
C PHE A 62 -0.43 3.12 5.74
N ARG A 63 -0.07 1.98 6.36
CA ARG A 63 -0.90 0.77 6.39
C ARG A 63 -2.26 1.03 7.05
N ASP A 64 -2.28 1.75 8.16
CA ASP A 64 -3.51 2.00 8.91
C ASP A 64 -4.45 2.93 8.12
N LYS A 65 -3.92 3.98 7.46
CA LYS A 65 -4.65 4.82 6.50
C LYS A 65 -5.28 3.99 5.37
N LEU A 66 -4.52 3.10 4.75
CA LEU A 66 -5.03 2.19 3.73
C LEU A 66 -6.14 1.28 4.25
N ALA A 67 -6.03 0.81 5.49
CA ALA A 67 -7.05 -0.02 6.11
C ALA A 67 -8.35 0.75 6.41
N GLU A 68 -8.25 2.03 6.77
CA GLU A 68 -9.42 2.90 6.98
C GLU A 68 -10.17 3.19 5.68
N GLU A 69 -9.44 3.56 4.63
CA GLU A 69 -10.00 3.72 3.28
C GLU A 69 -10.71 2.45 2.82
N ALA A 70 -10.13 1.28 3.10
CA ALA A 70 -10.74 0.01 2.77
C ALA A 70 -12.01 -0.32 3.57
N LYS A 71 -12.21 0.27 4.75
CA LYS A 71 -13.50 0.15 5.49
C LYS A 71 -14.61 0.90 4.76
N GLY A 72 -14.28 1.98 4.05
CA GLY A 72 -15.22 2.74 3.21
C GLY A 72 -15.70 2.00 1.96
N LEU A 73 -15.01 0.92 1.56
CA LEU A 73 -15.34 0.19 0.33
C LEU A 73 -16.71 -0.46 0.35
N ALA A 74 -17.35 -0.50 -0.82
CA ALA A 74 -18.62 -1.17 -1.01
C ALA A 74 -18.46 -2.68 -0.76
N TRP A 75 -19.53 -3.33 -0.30
CA TRP A 75 -19.53 -4.75 0.04
C TRP A 75 -19.05 -5.65 -1.13
N LYS A 76 -19.32 -5.26 -2.39
CA LYS A 76 -18.85 -5.97 -3.59
C LYS A 76 -17.33 -5.92 -3.74
N GLU A 77 -16.71 -4.78 -3.45
CA GLU A 77 -15.27 -4.56 -3.52
C GLU A 77 -14.57 -5.32 -2.38
N LYS A 78 -15.17 -5.31 -1.18
CA LYS A 78 -14.74 -6.13 -0.04
C LYS A 78 -14.77 -7.63 -0.35
N LEU A 79 -15.79 -8.11 -1.06
CA LEU A 79 -15.84 -9.51 -1.52
C LEU A 79 -14.74 -9.82 -2.52
N LYS A 80 -14.52 -8.96 -3.52
CA LYS A 80 -13.41 -9.11 -4.47
C LYS A 80 -12.06 -9.17 -3.76
N LEU A 81 -11.85 -8.35 -2.70
CA LEU A 81 -10.63 -8.40 -1.88
C LEU A 81 -10.43 -9.77 -1.25
N ARG A 82 -11.47 -10.30 -0.62
CA ARG A 82 -11.43 -11.58 0.07
C ARG A 82 -11.08 -12.73 -0.88
N TYR A 83 -11.70 -12.76 -2.05
CA TYR A 83 -11.52 -13.86 -3.00
C TYR A 83 -10.28 -13.72 -3.91
N GLN A 84 -9.81 -12.50 -4.20
CA GLN A 84 -8.52 -12.33 -4.88
C GLN A 84 -7.35 -12.79 -4.00
N PHE A 85 -7.38 -12.50 -2.70
CA PHE A 85 -6.34 -12.96 -1.77
C PHE A 85 -6.23 -14.49 -1.75
N GLN A 86 -7.36 -15.19 -1.82
CA GLN A 86 -7.42 -16.65 -1.83
C GLN A 86 -6.78 -17.28 -3.08
N LYS A 87 -6.64 -16.51 -4.18
CA LYS A 87 -6.01 -16.97 -5.43
C LYS A 87 -4.49 -16.80 -5.47
N TYR A 88 -3.91 -16.00 -4.58
CA TYR A 88 -2.46 -15.78 -4.47
C TYR A 88 -1.82 -16.51 -3.26
N CYS A 89 -2.63 -17.09 -2.37
CA CYS A 89 -2.17 -17.89 -1.22
C CYS A 89 -2.29 -19.42 -1.43
N MET A 90 -2.54 -19.87 -2.66
CA MET A 90 -2.57 -21.28 -3.07
C MET A 90 -1.63 -21.46 -4.25
#